data_AF-A0A7C6XRE8-F1
#
_entry.id   AF-A0A7C6XRE8-F1
#
_cell.length_a   1.000
_cell.length_b   1.000
_cell.length_c   1.000
_cell.angle_alpha   90.00
_cell.angle_beta   90.00
_cell.angle_gamma   90.00
#
_symmetry.space_group_name_H-M   'P 1'
#
loop_
_entity.id
_entity.type
_entity.pdbx_description
1 polymer ?
#
loop_
_entity_poly.entity_id
_entity_poly.type
_entity_poly.pdbx_seq_one_letter_code
_entity_poly.pdbx_strand_id
1 'polypeptide(L)' 'IGEAQKRAFDCERIGLLVVGYEVPHLHIHVLPTNSMDDFDISDRAPMQTPEQLEAPAEKIRQALSELS' A
#
# COMPACT_ATOMS: atom_id res chain seq x y z
N ILE A 1 -0.93 -2.13 -9.95
CA ILE A 1 -0.65 -1.65 -8.57
C ILE A 1 -0.96 -2.70 -7.53
N GLY A 2 -2.23 -3.08 -7.32
CA GLY A 2 -2.59 -4.10 -6.32
C GLY A 2 -1.86 -5.44 -6.52
N GLU A 3 -1.86 -5.97 -7.75
CA GLU A 3 -1.13 -7.22 -8.03
C GLU A 3 0.38 -7.11 -7.75
N ALA A 4 1.01 -5.97 -8.11
CA ALA A 4 2.41 -5.72 -7.83
C ALA A 4 2.70 -5.69 -6.32
N GLN A 5 1.85 -5.02 -5.53
CA GLN A 5 1.95 -5.02 -4.07
C GLN A 5 1.77 -6.43 -3.49
N LYS A 6 0.83 -7.22 -4.00
CA LYS A 6 0.60 -8.59 -3.53
C LYS A 6 1.84 -9.48 -3.76
N ARG A 7 2.49 -9.36 -4.92
CA ARG A 7 3.76 -10.04 -5.22
C ARG A 7 4.91 -9.53 -4.34
N ALA A 8 4.98 -8.23 -4.07
CA ALA A 8 6.06 -7.61 -3.32
C ALA A 8 6.04 -7.91 -1.80
N PHE A 9 4.85 -8.10 -1.21
CA PHE A 9 4.68 -8.17 0.24
C PHE A 9 4.01 -9.44 0.78
N ASP A 10 3.65 -10.39 -0.09
CA ASP A 10 3.05 -11.69 0.28
C ASP A 10 1.88 -11.58 1.26
N CYS A 11 0.88 -10.76 0.91
CA CYS A 11 -0.32 -10.55 1.71
C CYS A 11 -1.48 -11.43 1.26
N GLU A 12 -2.44 -11.69 2.15
CA GLU A 12 -3.65 -12.47 1.82
C GLU A 12 -4.47 -11.78 0.72
N ARG A 13 -4.72 -10.47 0.87
CA ARG A 13 -5.56 -9.67 -0.01
C ARG A 13 -4.99 -8.28 -0.27
N ILE A 14 -5.54 -7.63 -1.29
CA ILE A 14 -5.31 -6.20 -1.55
C ILE A 14 -6.58 -5.45 -1.16
N GLY A 15 -6.42 -4.47 -0.28
CA GLY A 15 -7.44 -3.50 0.08
C GLY A 15 -7.48 -2.33 -0.89
N LEU A 16 -8.67 -1.75 -1.06
CA LEU A 16 -8.90 -0.51 -1.79
C LEU A 16 -9.85 0.37 -0.99
N LEU A 17 -9.46 1.63 -0.75
CA LEU A 17 -10.30 2.62 -0.08
C LEU A 17 -10.34 3.94 -0.86
N VAL A 18 -11.50 4.61 -0.81
CA VAL A 18 -11.70 5.98 -1.28
C VAL A 18 -12.38 6.75 -0.14
N VAL A 19 -11.66 7.67 0.50
CA VAL A 19 -12.12 8.39 1.70
C VAL A 19 -12.34 9.87 1.41
N GLY A 20 -11.29 10.59 0.96
CA GLY A 20 -11.40 11.96 0.43
C GLY A 20 -11.67 13.08 1.44
N TYR A 21 -11.84 12.77 2.73
CA TYR A 21 -12.05 13.78 3.77
C TYR A 21 -10.77 14.52 4.21
N GLU A 22 -9.60 13.88 4.10
CA GLU A 22 -8.34 14.44 4.59
C GLU A 22 -7.67 15.37 3.57
N VAL A 23 -7.76 15.03 2.28
CA VAL A 23 -7.13 15.81 1.21
C VAL A 23 -8.09 15.97 0.03
N PRO A 24 -8.40 17.21 -0.41
CA PRO A 24 -9.40 17.48 -1.45
C PRO A 24 -8.85 17.25 -2.87
N HIS A 25 -8.23 16.09 -3.11
CA HIS A 25 -7.87 15.60 -4.44
C HIS A 25 -8.33 14.15 -4.56
N LEU A 26 -8.79 13.73 -5.74
CA LEU A 26 -9.13 12.32 -5.95
C LEU A 26 -7.87 11.47 -5.81
N HIS A 27 -7.89 10.56 -4.84
CA HIS A 27 -6.88 9.53 -4.66
C HIS A 27 -7.54 8.22 -4.25
N ILE A 28 -6.85 7.12 -4.53
CA ILE A 28 -7.28 5.77 -4.19
C ILE A 28 -6.17 5.17 -3.33
N HIS A 29 -6.52 4.73 -2.12
CA HIS A 29 -5.60 3.98 -1.28
C HIS A 29 -5.58 2.53 -1.77
N VAL A 30 -4.38 1.98 -1.96
CA VAL A 30 -4.16 0.57 -2.30
C VAL A 30 -3.11 0.02 -1.35
N LEU A 31 -3.46 -1.00 -0.59
CA LEU A 31 -2.62 -1.54 0.47
C LEU A 31 -2.70 -3.07 0.56
N PRO A 32 -1.60 -3.76 0.91
CA PRO A 32 -1.62 -5.17 1.29
C PRO A 32 -2.32 -5.35 2.64
N THR A 33 -3.18 -6.38 2.74
CA THR A 33 -3.98 -6.65 3.95
C THR A 33 -4.01 -8.14 4.29
N ASN A 34 -3.98 -8.46 5.57
CA ASN A 34 -4.10 -9.80 6.14
C ASN A 34 -5.31 -9.93 7.09
N SER A 35 -5.98 -8.83 7.43
CA SER A 35 -7.17 -8.83 8.27
C SER A 35 -8.07 -7.62 7.98
N MET A 36 -9.26 -7.59 8.59
CA MET A 36 -10.13 -6.40 8.53
C MET A 36 -9.56 -5.21 9.31
N ASP A 37 -8.70 -5.47 10.31
CA ASP A 37 -8.12 -4.41 11.14
C ASP A 37 -7.15 -3.53 10.34
N ASP A 38 -6.58 -4.04 9.24
CA ASP A 38 -5.71 -3.27 8.34
C ASP A 38 -6.44 -2.12 7.61
N PHE A 39 -7.78 -2.08 7.66
CA PHE A 39 -8.60 -1.00 7.11
C PHE A 39 -8.90 0.11 8.13
N ASP A 40 -8.53 -0.07 9.40
CA ASP A 40 -8.71 0.96 10.42
C ASP A 40 -7.64 2.06 10.29
N ILE A 41 -8.02 3.16 9.65
CA ILE A 41 -7.16 4.33 9.42
C ILE A 41 -6.96 5.19 10.68
N SER A 42 -7.62 4.87 11.79
CA SER A 42 -7.40 5.55 13.07
C SER A 42 -6.10 5.11 13.73
N ASP A 43 -5.66 3.87 13.46
CA ASP A 43 -4.37 3.34 13.91
C ASP A 43 -3.26 3.74 12.94
N ARG A 44 -2.64 4.89 13.20
CA ARG A 44 -1.57 5.42 12.35
C ARG A 44 -0.25 4.74 12.70
N ALA A 45 0.24 3.90 11.78
CA ALA A 45 1.61 3.43 11.84
C ALA A 45 2.59 4.62 12.01
N PRO A 46 3.67 4.45 12.78
CA PRO A 46 4.66 5.51 12.95
C PRO A 46 5.26 5.92 11.61
N MET A 47 5.56 7.21 11.49
CA MET A 47 6.20 7.75 10.29
C MET A 47 7.53 7.03 10.04
N GLN A 48 7.67 6.48 8.84
CA GLN A 48 8.88 5.79 8.40
C GLN A 48 9.89 6.80 7.84
N THR A 49 11.18 6.53 7.99
CA THR A 49 12.24 7.33 7.37
C THR A 49 12.36 7.02 5.88
N PRO A 50 12.94 7.92 5.06
CA PRO A 50 13.18 7.65 3.64
C PRO A 50 13.95 6.35 3.39
N GLU A 51 14.94 6.05 4.22
CA GLU A 51 15.78 4.84 4.10
C GLU A 51 14.97 3.57 4.36
N GLN A 52 14.02 3.61 5.29
CA GLN A 52 13.12 2.49 5.55
C GLN A 52 12.15 2.23 4.39
N LEU A 53 11.83 3.26 3.60
CA LEU A 53 10.90 3.19 2.48
C LEU A 53 11.58 2.80 1.15
N GLU A 54 12.90 2.87 1.05
CA GLU A 54 13.63 2.61 -0.19
C GLU A 54 13.47 1.17 -0.68
N ALA A 55 13.70 0.18 0.19
CA ALA A 55 13.57 -1.23 -0.16
C ALA A 55 12.12 -1.63 -0.52
N PRO A 56 11.07 -1.24 0.23
CA PRO A 56 9.67 -1.44 -0.20
C PRO A 56 9.35 -0.81 -1.56
N ALA A 57 9.83 0.41 -1.81
CA ALA A 57 9.59 1.10 -3.08
C ALA A 57 10.22 0.36 -4.27
N GLU A 58 11.44 -0.18 -4.08
CA GLU A 58 12.11 -0.97 -5.12
C GLU A 58 11.39 -2.28 -5.42
N LYS A 59 10.93 -3.00 -4.40
CA LYS A 59 10.13 -4.22 -4.58
C LYS A 59 8.87 -3.95 -5.42
N ILE A 60 8.17 -2.85 -5.15
CA ILE A 60 6.98 -2.46 -5.92
C ILE A 60 7.35 -2.13 -7.37
N ARG A 61 8.42 -1.36 -7.61
CA ARG A 61 8.89 -1.01 -8.96
C ARG A 61 9.25 -2.25 -9.77
N GLN A 62 10.01 -3.18 -9.18
CA GLN A 62 10.37 -4.44 -9.83
C GLN A 62 9.12 -5.26 -10.18
N ALA A 63 8.21 -5.46 -9.23
CA ALA A 63 6.99 -6.21 -9.46
C ALA A 63 6.09 -5.57 -10.54
N LEU A 64 6.08 -4.24 -10.66
CA LEU A 64 5.39 -3.54 -11.76
C LEU A 64 6.06 -3.78 -13.11
N SER A 65 7.40 -3.74 -13.17
CA SER A 65 8.16 -4.01 -14.39
C SER A 65 8.01 -5.44 -14.90
N GLU A 66 7.84 -6.42 -14.01
CA GLU A 66 7.62 -7.83 -14.37
C GLU A 66 6.18 -8.12 -14.82
N LEU A 67 5.26 -7.19 -14.58
CA LEU A 67 3.83 -7.30 -14.92
C LEU A 67 3.47 -6.62 -16.26
N SER A 68 4.35 -5.77 -16.78
CA SER A 68 4.19 -5.07 -18.07
C SER A 68 4.71 -5.90 -19.24
#